data_AF-A0A3D2BGA8-F1
#
_entry.id   AF-A0A3D2BGA8-F1
#
_cell.length_a   1.000
_cell.length_b   1.000
_cell.length_c   1.000
_cell.angle_alpha   90.00
_cell.angle_beta   90.00
_cell.angle_gamma   90.00
#
_symmetry.space_group_name_H-M   'P 1'
#
loop_
_entity.id
_entity.type
_entity.pdbx_description
1 polymer ?
#
loop_
_entity_poly.entity_id
_entity_poly.type
_entity_poly.pdbx_seq_one_letter_code
_entity_poly.pdbx_strand_id
1 'polypeptide(L)'
;MNKAIFYKERIKIRRFYPLATAVLAGFTAYALLRIGRMYAFNGAASVWLAVLDRGDVLVDPLKYLPALVGAGLGLAQFLPEITQKRLKLTLHLPDSRRAMMLGMLGYGLVLLTMLFAVQLLAIGLYLRHLMAPELVHAVVSTTLPWYAAGFAGYLFAAWICIEPTWRQRLFDALIAAGVMRLLFSSDALRVCDTLLPWIAAVVLCALFFPLHSTLRFRRGCQD
;
A
#
# COMPACT_ATOMS: atom_id res chain seq x y z
N MET A 1 19.67 -5.65 19.56
CA MET A 1 19.46 -6.34 18.26
C MET A 1 18.66 -5.51 17.25
N ASN A 2 17.59 -4.82 17.65
CA ASN A 2 16.70 -4.07 16.75
C ASN A 2 17.42 -3.06 15.82
N LYS A 3 18.46 -2.36 16.29
CA LYS A 3 19.24 -1.41 15.46
C LYS A 3 19.89 -2.07 14.24
N ALA A 4 20.40 -3.30 14.39
CA ALA A 4 21.05 -4.02 13.30
C ALA A 4 20.04 -4.50 12.25
N ILE A 5 18.84 -4.90 12.69
CA ILE A 5 17.73 -5.28 11.81
C ILE A 5 17.28 -4.06 10.99
N PHE A 6 17.03 -2.92 11.63
CA PHE A 6 16.64 -1.71 10.91
C PHE A 6 17.70 -1.20 9.93
N TYR A 7 18.98 -1.31 10.30
CA TYR A 7 20.07 -0.98 9.40
C TYR A 7 20.08 -1.88 8.14
N LYS A 8 19.87 -3.19 8.31
CA LYS A 8 19.73 -4.14 7.21
C LYS A 8 18.54 -3.77 6.31
N GLU A 9 17.37 -3.50 6.88
CA GLU A 9 16.17 -3.14 6.11
C GLU A 9 16.37 -1.84 5.32
N ARG A 10 17.01 -0.83 5.93
CA ARG A 10 17.36 0.43 5.25
C ARG A 10 18.21 0.19 4.01
N ILE A 11 19.22 -0.68 4.07
CA ILE A 11 20.11 -0.93 2.92
C ILE A 11 19.33 -1.50 1.73
N LYS A 12 18.38 -2.42 1.97
CA LYS A 12 17.56 -3.01 0.90
C LYS A 12 16.69 -1.98 0.20
N ILE A 13 16.04 -1.13 1.01
CA ILE A 13 15.00 -0.21 0.55
C ILE A 13 15.59 1.12 0.04
N ARG A 14 16.88 1.40 0.32
CA ARG A 14 17.55 2.70 0.04
C ARG A 14 17.37 3.23 -1.37
N ARG A 15 17.36 2.38 -2.40
CA ARG A 15 17.20 2.80 -3.80
C ARG A 15 15.74 2.89 -4.21
N PHE A 16 14.91 1.99 -3.71
CA PHE A 16 13.50 1.92 -4.08
C PHE A 16 12.70 3.07 -3.46
N TYR A 17 12.92 3.38 -2.18
CA TYR A 17 12.14 4.40 -1.47
C TYR A 17 12.19 5.81 -2.07
N PRO A 18 13.36 6.39 -2.44
CA PRO A 18 13.38 7.69 -3.10
C PRO A 18 12.73 7.65 -4.49
N LEU A 19 12.88 6.55 -5.24
CA LEU A 19 12.23 6.38 -6.53
C LEU A 19 10.70 6.35 -6.39
N ALA A 20 10.18 5.54 -5.45
CA ALA A 20 8.76 5.47 -5.15
C ALA A 20 8.22 6.84 -4.71
N THR A 21 8.99 7.58 -3.90
CA THR A 21 8.63 8.94 -3.47
C THR A 21 8.56 9.90 -4.67
N ALA A 22 9.54 9.87 -5.57
CA ALA A 22 9.56 10.73 -6.76
C ALA A 22 8.38 10.42 -7.70
N VAL A 23 8.07 9.14 -7.92
CA VAL A 23 6.93 8.72 -8.75
C VAL A 23 5.61 9.17 -8.11
N LEU A 24 5.39 8.91 -6.83
CA LEU A 24 4.21 9.36 -6.11
C LEU A 24 4.07 10.88 -6.14
N ALA A 25 5.14 11.62 -5.88
CA ALA A 25 5.12 13.08 -5.90
C ALA A 25 4.80 13.62 -7.30
N GLY A 26 5.40 13.05 -8.36
CA GLY A 26 5.16 13.46 -9.74
C GLY A 26 3.71 13.25 -10.19
N PHE A 27 3.16 12.06 -9.92
CA PHE A 27 1.75 11.78 -10.23
C PHE A 27 0.78 12.60 -9.37
N THR A 28 1.12 12.86 -8.11
CA THR A 28 0.32 13.73 -7.24
C THR A 28 0.31 15.15 -7.77
N ALA A 29 1.47 15.72 -8.09
CA ALA A 29 1.58 17.05 -8.70
C ALA A 29 0.79 17.14 -10.00
N TYR A 30 0.87 16.13 -10.87
CA TYR A 30 0.08 16.05 -12.09
C TYR A 30 -1.43 16.07 -11.83
N ALA A 31 -1.91 15.24 -10.88
CA ALA A 31 -3.31 15.19 -10.52
C ALA A 31 -3.80 16.54 -9.95
N LEU A 32 -3.01 17.17 -9.08
CA LEU A 32 -3.34 18.47 -8.49
C LEU A 32 -3.37 19.60 -9.54
N LEU A 33 -2.40 19.65 -10.45
CA LEU A 33 -2.38 20.61 -11.56
C LEU A 33 -3.57 20.40 -12.51
N ARG A 34 -3.96 19.15 -12.77
CA ARG A 34 -5.15 18.83 -13.57
C ARG A 34 -6.42 19.37 -12.91
N ILE A 35 -6.56 19.21 -11.60
CA ILE A 35 -7.71 19.73 -10.82
C ILE A 35 -7.71 21.26 -10.82
N GLY A 36 -6.57 21.89 -10.53
CA GLY A 36 -6.44 23.35 -10.56
C GLY A 36 -6.81 23.94 -11.92
N ARG A 37 -6.35 23.30 -13.01
CA ARG A 37 -6.72 23.67 -14.37
C ARG A 37 -8.23 23.50 -14.62
N MET A 38 -8.81 22.38 -14.23
CA MET A 38 -10.26 22.15 -14.38
C MET A 38 -11.09 23.23 -13.66
N TYR A 39 -10.66 23.64 -12.47
CA TYR A 39 -11.30 24.69 -11.69
C TYR A 39 -11.16 26.07 -12.36
N ALA A 40 -9.99 26.39 -12.90
CA ALA A 40 -9.73 27.65 -13.58
C ALA A 40 -10.54 27.82 -14.88
N PHE A 41 -10.74 26.75 -15.64
CA PHE A 41 -11.43 26.81 -16.95
C PHE A 41 -12.95 26.61 -16.87
N ASN A 42 -13.43 25.69 -16.03
CA ASN A 42 -14.86 25.36 -15.98
C ASN A 42 -15.60 26.09 -14.83
N GLY A 43 -14.85 26.67 -13.89
CA GLY A 43 -15.38 27.34 -12.71
C GLY A 43 -15.73 26.37 -11.57
N ALA A 44 -15.88 26.94 -10.37
CA ALA A 44 -16.12 26.18 -9.13
C ALA A 44 -17.39 25.33 -9.18
N ALA A 45 -18.47 25.89 -9.73
CA ALA A 45 -19.79 25.27 -9.74
C ALA A 45 -19.86 24.01 -10.59
N SER A 46 -19.15 23.96 -11.73
CA SER A 46 -19.13 22.76 -12.57
C SER A 46 -18.37 21.62 -11.91
N VAL A 47 -17.28 21.92 -11.19
CA VAL A 47 -16.48 20.91 -10.50
C VAL A 47 -17.23 20.39 -9.28
N TRP A 48 -17.93 21.28 -8.58
CA TRP A 48 -18.83 20.90 -7.50
C TRP A 48 -19.90 19.91 -7.96
N LEU A 49 -20.62 20.24 -9.04
CA LEU A 49 -21.63 19.35 -9.63
C LEU A 49 -21.01 18.04 -10.15
N ALA A 50 -19.83 18.07 -10.78
CA ALA A 50 -19.18 16.85 -11.24
C ALA A 50 -18.87 15.88 -10.08
N VAL A 51 -18.40 16.39 -8.93
CA VAL A 51 -18.03 15.54 -7.80
C VAL A 51 -19.24 15.11 -6.96
N LEU A 52 -20.14 16.03 -6.64
CA LEU A 52 -21.29 15.76 -5.75
C LEU A 52 -22.51 15.21 -6.47
N ASP A 53 -22.73 15.57 -7.73
CA ASP A 53 -23.88 15.08 -8.51
C ASP A 53 -23.47 13.84 -9.31
N ARG A 54 -22.44 13.96 -10.16
CA ARG A 54 -22.02 12.88 -11.07
C ARG A 54 -21.11 11.82 -10.44
N GLY A 55 -20.41 12.16 -9.37
CA GLY A 55 -19.51 11.23 -8.67
C GLY A 55 -18.14 11.08 -9.33
N ASP A 56 -17.69 12.07 -10.09
CA ASP A 56 -16.43 12.01 -10.79
C ASP A 56 -15.25 11.97 -9.81
N VAL A 57 -14.37 10.98 -9.99
CA VAL A 57 -13.16 10.80 -9.20
C VAL A 57 -12.05 11.68 -9.78
N LEU A 58 -11.86 12.87 -9.19
CA LEU A 58 -10.88 13.86 -9.67
C LEU A 58 -9.42 13.37 -9.68
N VAL A 59 -9.10 12.47 -8.75
CA VAL A 59 -7.76 11.92 -8.50
C VAL A 59 -7.55 10.53 -9.10
N ASP A 60 -8.34 10.14 -10.12
CA ASP A 60 -8.24 8.84 -10.79
C ASP A 60 -6.82 8.42 -11.24
N PRO A 61 -5.93 9.33 -11.70
CA PRO A 61 -4.54 8.95 -12.02
C PRO A 61 -3.77 8.31 -10.85
N LEU A 62 -4.21 8.52 -9.62
CA LEU A 62 -3.59 7.96 -8.42
C LEU A 62 -4.15 6.59 -8.03
N LYS A 63 -5.25 6.13 -8.64
CA LYS A 63 -6.01 4.94 -8.20
C LYS A 63 -5.14 3.71 -7.93
N TYR A 64 -4.33 3.30 -8.89
CA TYR A 64 -3.52 2.07 -8.79
C TYR A 64 -2.13 2.31 -8.17
N LEU A 65 -1.75 3.56 -7.98
CA LEU A 65 -0.37 3.93 -7.67
C LEU A 65 0.06 3.51 -6.24
N PRO A 66 -0.76 3.70 -5.19
CA PRO A 66 -0.47 3.17 -3.86
C PRO A 66 -0.28 1.65 -3.83
N ALA A 67 -1.10 0.89 -4.57
CA ALA A 67 -0.96 -0.57 -4.67
C ALA A 67 0.36 -1.00 -5.30
N LEU A 68 0.76 -0.34 -6.39
CA LEU A 68 2.05 -0.61 -7.06
C LEU A 68 3.23 -0.29 -6.13
N VAL A 69 3.16 0.82 -5.40
CA VAL A 69 4.21 1.21 -4.43
C VAL A 69 4.28 0.22 -3.28
N GLY A 70 3.15 -0.19 -2.73
CA GLY A 70 3.07 -1.19 -1.66
C GLY A 70 3.67 -2.53 -2.07
N ALA A 71 3.21 -3.07 -3.20
CA ALA A 71 3.75 -4.32 -3.75
C ALA A 71 5.25 -4.20 -4.06
N GLY A 72 5.67 -3.11 -4.70
CA GLY A 72 7.08 -2.86 -5.02
C GLY A 72 7.97 -2.77 -3.78
N LEU A 73 7.50 -2.14 -2.69
CA LEU A 73 8.23 -2.09 -1.44
C LEU A 73 8.36 -3.50 -0.83
N GLY A 74 7.29 -4.29 -0.85
CA GLY A 74 7.31 -5.68 -0.37
C GLY A 74 8.32 -6.53 -1.13
N LEU A 75 8.30 -6.44 -2.46
CA LEU A 75 9.28 -7.11 -3.32
C LEU A 75 10.72 -6.64 -3.03
N ALA A 76 10.96 -5.33 -2.96
CA ALA A 76 12.28 -4.77 -2.66
C ALA A 76 12.81 -5.22 -1.29
N GLN A 77 11.92 -5.44 -0.33
CA GLN A 77 12.29 -5.84 1.03
C GLN A 77 12.54 -7.35 1.17
N PHE A 78 11.69 -8.19 0.59
CA PHE A 78 11.69 -9.64 0.81
C PHE A 78 12.38 -10.44 -0.29
N LEU A 79 12.42 -9.96 -1.54
CA LEU A 79 13.06 -10.68 -2.66
C LEU A 79 14.58 -10.92 -2.43
N PRO A 80 15.37 -9.95 -1.92
CA PRO A 80 16.77 -10.20 -1.56
C PRO A 80 16.93 -11.24 -0.45
N GLU A 81 15.95 -11.40 0.43
CA GLU A 81 16.05 -12.35 1.56
C GLU A 81 15.88 -13.80 1.15
N ILE A 82 15.02 -14.02 0.15
CA ILE A 82 14.76 -15.34 -0.43
C ILE A 82 15.89 -15.74 -1.36
N THR A 83 16.27 -14.86 -2.29
CA THR A 83 17.33 -15.13 -3.28
C THR A 83 18.69 -15.40 -2.62
N GLN A 84 19.01 -14.71 -1.53
CA GLN A 84 20.28 -14.88 -0.80
C GLN A 84 20.19 -15.90 0.33
N LYS A 85 19.09 -16.68 0.45
CA LYS A 85 18.84 -17.65 1.52
C LYS A 85 18.98 -17.08 2.95
N ARG A 86 18.93 -15.76 3.09
CA ARG A 86 19.09 -15.05 4.37
C ARG A 86 17.91 -15.30 5.29
N LEU A 87 16.72 -15.59 4.75
CA LEU A 87 15.55 -15.92 5.56
C LEU A 87 15.81 -17.13 6.48
N LYS A 88 16.51 -18.16 5.98
CA LYS A 88 16.87 -19.35 6.78
C LYS A 88 17.76 -18.96 7.96
N LEU A 89 18.82 -18.18 7.72
CA LEU A 89 19.73 -17.68 8.77
C LEU A 89 19.00 -16.82 9.81
N THR A 90 18.11 -15.93 9.34
CA THR A 90 17.38 -15.01 10.21
C THR A 90 16.45 -15.80 11.15
N LEU A 91 15.82 -16.87 10.66
CA LEU A 91 14.94 -17.74 11.45
C LEU A 91 15.67 -18.64 12.47
N HIS A 92 17.00 -18.78 12.42
CA HIS A 92 17.77 -19.57 13.39
C HIS A 92 18.31 -18.73 14.58
N LEU A 93 18.11 -17.41 14.56
CA LEU A 93 18.53 -16.54 15.67
C LEU A 93 17.73 -16.87 16.94
N PRO A 94 18.36 -16.78 18.14
CA PRO A 94 17.75 -17.14 19.42
C PRO A 94 16.64 -16.18 19.89
N ASP A 95 16.42 -15.06 19.20
CA ASP A 95 15.33 -14.13 19.51
C ASP A 95 13.94 -14.69 19.20
N SER A 96 12.90 -14.05 19.73
CA SER A 96 11.51 -14.39 19.42
C SER A 96 11.24 -14.19 17.92
N ARG A 97 11.36 -15.27 17.15
CA ARG A 97 11.26 -15.34 15.68
C ARG A 97 10.05 -14.60 15.09
N ARG A 98 8.91 -14.63 15.79
CA ARG A 98 7.71 -13.85 15.43
C ARG A 98 7.93 -12.34 15.55
N ALA A 99 8.56 -11.88 16.63
CA ALA A 99 8.85 -10.46 16.83
C ALA A 99 9.83 -9.92 15.78
N MET A 100 10.78 -10.73 15.33
CA MET A 100 11.71 -10.32 14.29
C MET A 100 11.04 -10.14 12.93
N MET A 101 10.16 -11.07 12.54
CA MET A 101 9.42 -10.94 11.28
C MET A 101 8.36 -9.83 11.36
N LEU A 102 7.69 -9.66 12.49
CA LEU A 102 6.84 -8.50 12.76
C LEU A 102 7.63 -7.18 12.72
N GLY A 103 8.89 -7.18 13.17
CA GLY A 103 9.78 -6.02 13.06
C GLY A 103 10.14 -5.67 11.62
N MET A 104 10.36 -6.68 10.77
CA MET A 104 10.59 -6.47 9.33
C MET A 104 9.34 -5.94 8.63
N LEU A 105 8.18 -6.58 8.83
CA LEU A 105 6.90 -6.11 8.29
C LEU A 105 6.57 -4.70 8.79
N GLY A 106 6.74 -4.47 10.10
CA GLY A 106 6.51 -3.18 10.74
C GLY A 106 7.37 -2.07 10.14
N TYR A 107 8.63 -2.36 9.81
CA TYR A 107 9.49 -1.37 9.16
C TYR A 107 8.94 -0.91 7.79
N GLY A 108 8.50 -1.85 6.94
CA GLY A 108 7.91 -1.52 5.65
C GLY A 108 6.56 -0.79 5.79
N LEU A 109 5.72 -1.21 6.75
CA LEU A 109 4.44 -0.55 7.06
C LEU A 109 4.65 0.89 7.56
N VAL A 110 5.66 1.14 8.40
CA VAL A 110 6.01 2.50 8.87
C VAL A 110 6.47 3.38 7.69
N LEU A 111 7.25 2.83 6.76
CA LEU A 111 7.66 3.58 5.57
C LEU A 111 6.48 3.90 4.65
N LEU A 112 5.55 2.96 4.43
CA LEU A 112 4.34 3.21 3.63
C LEU A 112 3.41 4.20 4.30
N THR A 113 3.19 4.08 5.61
CA THR A 113 2.35 5.04 6.35
C THR A 113 2.90 6.45 6.26
N MET A 114 4.21 6.64 6.45
CA MET A 114 4.85 7.96 6.28
C MET A 114 4.67 8.50 4.86
N LEU A 115 4.91 7.66 3.85
CA LEU A 115 4.83 8.05 2.44
C LEU A 115 3.40 8.45 2.03
N PHE A 116 2.41 7.64 2.41
CA PHE A 116 0.99 7.90 2.13
C PHE A 116 0.45 9.06 2.97
N ALA A 117 0.89 9.23 4.22
CA ALA A 117 0.50 10.37 5.05
C ALA A 117 0.98 11.70 4.45
N VAL A 118 2.23 11.75 3.97
CA VAL A 118 2.77 12.94 3.27
C VAL A 118 1.98 13.23 2.00
N GLN A 119 1.67 12.20 1.20
CA GLN A 119 0.88 12.37 -0.01
C GLN A 119 -0.54 12.89 0.29
N LEU A 120 -1.21 12.29 1.28
CA LEU A 120 -2.56 12.67 1.70
C LEU A 120 -2.58 14.11 2.23
N LEU A 121 -1.57 14.49 3.00
CA LEU A 121 -1.42 15.84 3.53
C LEU A 121 -1.20 16.85 2.38
N ALA A 122 -0.35 16.52 1.40
CA ALA A 122 -0.13 17.38 0.23
C ALA A 122 -1.41 17.61 -0.58
N ILE A 123 -2.18 16.54 -0.83
CA ILE A 123 -3.48 16.62 -1.51
C ILE A 123 -4.47 17.45 -0.69
N GLY A 124 -4.59 17.17 0.60
CA GLY A 124 -5.53 17.85 1.50
C GLY A 124 -5.26 19.35 1.63
N LEU A 125 -3.99 19.75 1.80
CA LEU A 125 -3.60 21.16 1.88
C LEU A 125 -3.89 21.89 0.57
N TYR A 126 -3.49 21.32 -0.57
CA TYR A 126 -3.71 21.96 -1.88
C TYR A 126 -5.20 22.14 -2.19
N LEU A 127 -6.01 21.10 -1.98
CA LEU A 127 -7.44 21.16 -2.27
C LEU A 127 -8.18 22.09 -1.30
N ARG A 128 -7.74 22.20 -0.04
CA ARG A 128 -8.32 23.15 0.93
C ARG A 128 -8.11 24.61 0.53
N HIS A 129 -7.10 24.93 -0.27
CA HIS A 129 -6.92 26.28 -0.82
C HIS A 129 -7.87 26.58 -2.00
N LEU A 130 -8.37 25.54 -2.68
CA LEU A 130 -9.17 25.67 -3.90
C LEU A 130 -10.67 25.44 -3.68
N MET A 131 -11.04 24.61 -2.70
CA MET A 131 -12.37 24.03 -2.58
C MET A 131 -12.90 24.09 -1.15
N ALA A 132 -14.23 24.01 -1.02
CA ALA A 132 -14.89 23.93 0.28
C ALA A 132 -14.52 22.63 1.01
N PRO A 133 -14.51 22.61 2.35
CA PRO A 133 -14.02 21.48 3.15
C PRO A 133 -14.78 20.17 2.90
N GLU A 134 -16.05 20.23 2.52
CA GLU A 134 -16.89 19.07 2.19
C GLU A 134 -16.33 18.33 0.95
N LEU A 135 -15.88 19.09 -0.05
CA LEU A 135 -15.33 18.54 -1.27
C LEU A 135 -13.94 17.94 -1.05
N VAL A 136 -13.14 18.58 -0.18
CA VAL A 136 -11.85 18.05 0.25
C VAL A 136 -12.06 16.72 0.98
N HIS A 137 -13.04 16.64 1.87
CA HIS A 137 -13.35 15.38 2.56
C HIS A 137 -13.77 14.29 1.57
N ALA A 138 -14.63 14.60 0.59
CA ALA A 138 -15.04 13.63 -0.42
C ALA A 138 -13.84 13.11 -1.24
N VAL A 139 -12.91 13.98 -1.65
CA VAL A 139 -11.71 13.55 -2.37
C VAL A 139 -10.80 12.72 -1.45
N VAL A 140 -10.58 13.14 -0.21
CA VAL A 140 -9.77 12.38 0.75
C VAL A 140 -10.36 11.00 1.01
N SER A 141 -11.67 10.89 1.23
CA SER A 141 -12.32 9.60 1.51
C SER A 141 -12.23 8.65 0.32
N THR A 142 -12.32 9.15 -0.91
CA THR A 142 -12.12 8.30 -2.12
C THR A 142 -10.70 7.74 -2.24
N THR A 143 -9.69 8.40 -1.67
CA THR A 143 -8.31 7.90 -1.72
C THR A 143 -7.98 6.87 -0.65
N LEU A 144 -8.73 6.81 0.46
CA LEU A 144 -8.44 5.90 1.58
C LEU A 144 -8.42 4.42 1.18
N PRO A 145 -9.38 3.88 0.40
CA PRO A 145 -9.34 2.50 -0.06
C PRO A 145 -8.11 2.18 -0.90
N TRP A 146 -7.59 3.15 -1.66
CA TRP A 146 -6.41 2.97 -2.50
C TRP A 146 -5.15 2.82 -1.64
N TYR A 147 -5.01 3.63 -0.58
CA TYR A 147 -3.93 3.46 0.39
C TYR A 147 -4.02 2.14 1.14
N ALA A 148 -5.24 1.70 1.49
CA ALA A 148 -5.46 0.38 2.06
C ALA A 148 -5.03 -0.74 1.09
N ALA A 149 -5.31 -0.61 -0.21
CA ALA A 149 -4.80 -1.51 -1.23
C ALA A 149 -3.26 -1.45 -1.35
N GLY A 150 -2.64 -0.30 -1.07
CA GLY A 150 -1.19 -0.17 -0.89
C GLY A 150 -0.65 -1.05 0.24
N PHE A 151 -1.24 -0.97 1.42
CA PHE A 151 -0.85 -1.83 2.55
C PHE A 151 -1.09 -3.31 2.27
N ALA A 152 -2.24 -3.66 1.67
CA ALA A 152 -2.54 -5.01 1.24
C ALA A 152 -1.52 -5.53 0.22
N GLY A 153 -1.17 -4.73 -0.79
CA GLY A 153 -0.16 -5.08 -1.79
C GLY A 153 1.21 -5.37 -1.18
N TYR A 154 1.63 -4.61 -0.17
CA TYR A 154 2.85 -4.89 0.59
C TYR A 154 2.80 -6.22 1.33
N LEU A 155 1.71 -6.49 2.06
CA LEU A 155 1.53 -7.73 2.83
C LEU A 155 1.43 -8.96 1.92
N PHE A 156 0.73 -8.85 0.79
CA PHE A 156 0.64 -9.92 -0.20
C PHE A 156 1.96 -10.17 -0.91
N ALA A 157 2.72 -9.14 -1.27
CA ALA A 157 4.06 -9.31 -1.81
C ALA A 157 4.98 -10.03 -0.80
N ALA A 158 4.92 -9.65 0.47
CA ALA A 158 5.65 -10.33 1.54
C ALA A 158 5.22 -11.82 1.66
N TRP A 159 3.91 -12.09 1.66
CA TRP A 159 3.37 -13.44 1.75
C TRP A 159 3.86 -14.33 0.60
N ILE A 160 3.69 -13.88 -0.65
CA ILE A 160 4.10 -14.63 -1.84
C ILE A 160 5.62 -14.84 -1.87
N CYS A 161 6.42 -13.85 -1.47
CA CYS A 161 7.87 -14.00 -1.45
C CYS A 161 8.33 -15.04 -0.43
N ILE A 162 7.75 -15.03 0.78
CA ILE A 162 8.16 -15.91 1.88
C ILE A 162 7.79 -17.38 1.61
N GLU A 163 6.72 -17.63 0.85
CA GLU A 163 6.23 -18.98 0.62
C GLU A 163 7.28 -19.87 -0.05
N PRO A 164 7.62 -21.05 0.51
CA PRO A 164 8.67 -21.92 -0.02
C PRO A 164 8.29 -22.60 -1.33
N THR A 165 7.04 -23.06 -1.48
CA THR A 165 6.65 -23.91 -2.61
C THR A 165 6.08 -23.07 -3.76
N TRP A 166 6.39 -23.49 -4.99
CA TRP A 166 5.91 -22.79 -6.18
C TRP A 166 4.40 -22.94 -6.40
N ARG A 167 3.83 -24.09 -6.03
CA ARG A 167 2.39 -24.34 -6.13
C ARG A 167 1.60 -23.43 -5.20
N GLN A 168 2.02 -23.27 -3.94
CA GLN A 168 1.33 -22.36 -3.02
C GLN A 168 1.58 -20.90 -3.35
N ARG A 169 2.76 -20.52 -3.85
CA ARG A 169 2.95 -19.15 -4.38
C ARG A 169 1.92 -18.80 -5.45
N LEU A 170 1.60 -19.73 -6.34
CA LEU A 170 0.59 -19.50 -7.38
C LEU A 170 -0.81 -19.34 -6.76
N PHE A 171 -1.18 -20.20 -5.80
CA PHE A 171 -2.46 -20.07 -5.09
C PHE A 171 -2.55 -18.75 -4.29
N ASP A 172 -1.50 -18.41 -3.55
CA ASP A 172 -1.40 -17.17 -2.77
C ASP A 172 -1.49 -15.94 -3.69
N ALA A 173 -0.84 -16.00 -4.87
CA ALA A 173 -0.93 -14.96 -5.89
C ALA A 173 -2.35 -14.83 -6.48
N LEU A 174 -3.06 -15.94 -6.71
CA LEU A 174 -4.45 -15.91 -7.17
C LEU A 174 -5.38 -15.30 -6.11
N ILE A 175 -5.20 -15.68 -4.83
CA ILE A 175 -5.96 -15.10 -3.71
C ILE A 175 -5.66 -13.60 -3.59
N ALA A 176 -4.39 -13.22 -3.61
CA ALA A 176 -3.98 -11.82 -3.57
C ALA A 176 -4.57 -11.02 -4.74
N ALA A 177 -4.52 -11.56 -5.95
CA ALA A 177 -5.13 -10.92 -7.13
C ALA A 177 -6.65 -10.78 -7.00
N GLY A 178 -7.33 -11.80 -6.46
CA GLY A 178 -8.76 -11.75 -6.17
C GLY A 178 -9.13 -10.67 -5.17
N VAL A 179 -8.42 -10.60 -4.04
CA VAL A 179 -8.64 -9.57 -3.00
C VAL A 179 -8.31 -8.18 -3.52
N MET A 180 -7.20 -8.02 -4.26
CA MET A 180 -6.84 -6.74 -4.88
C MET A 180 -7.88 -6.30 -5.91
N ARG A 181 -8.42 -7.22 -6.72
CA ARG A 181 -9.53 -6.92 -7.63
C ARG A 181 -10.75 -6.45 -6.86
N LEU A 182 -11.14 -7.09 -5.75
CA LEU A 182 -12.25 -6.65 -4.92
C LEU A 182 -12.03 -5.25 -4.33
N LEU A 183 -10.80 -4.92 -3.91
CA LEU A 183 -10.42 -3.60 -3.40
C LEU A 183 -10.51 -2.49 -4.47
N PHE A 184 -10.35 -2.83 -5.75
CA PHE A 184 -10.42 -1.88 -6.88
C PHE A 184 -11.74 -1.94 -7.68
N SER A 185 -12.51 -3.01 -7.52
CA SER A 185 -13.84 -3.18 -8.09
C SER A 185 -14.80 -2.30 -7.32
N SER A 186 -14.91 -1.04 -7.72
CA SER A 186 -15.84 -0.12 -7.12
C SER A 186 -16.14 1.07 -8.02
N ASP A 187 -17.20 0.91 -8.79
CA ASP A 187 -18.25 1.94 -8.92
C ASP A 187 -18.94 2.24 -7.55
N ALA A 188 -18.57 1.52 -6.48
CA ALA A 188 -19.11 1.60 -5.12
C ALA A 188 -18.31 2.50 -4.14
N LEU A 189 -17.25 3.18 -4.60
CA LEU A 189 -16.35 3.96 -3.73
C LEU A 189 -16.93 5.29 -3.23
N ARG A 190 -18.23 5.55 -3.46
CA ARG A 190 -18.98 6.67 -2.87
C ARG A 190 -19.51 6.35 -1.46
N VAL A 191 -19.48 5.08 -1.04
CA VAL A 191 -20.00 4.57 0.26
C VAL A 191 -18.84 4.21 1.20
N CYS A 192 -17.79 5.05 1.23
CA CYS A 192 -16.53 4.72 1.88
C CYS A 192 -16.58 4.68 3.41
N ASP A 193 -17.56 5.29 4.09
CA ASP A 193 -17.57 5.30 5.56
C ASP A 193 -17.94 3.94 6.15
N THR A 194 -18.90 3.23 5.53
CA THR A 194 -19.35 1.90 6.02
C THR A 194 -18.45 0.75 5.61
N LEU A 195 -17.72 0.87 4.49
CA LEU A 195 -16.84 -0.18 3.97
C LEU A 195 -15.38 -0.09 4.47
N LEU A 196 -14.95 1.09 4.95
CA LEU A 196 -13.63 1.29 5.54
C LEU A 196 -13.26 0.27 6.64
N PRO A 197 -14.12 -0.03 7.64
CA PRO A 197 -13.76 -0.98 8.69
C PRO A 197 -13.56 -2.40 8.14
N TRP A 198 -14.30 -2.78 7.11
CA TRP A 198 -14.13 -4.09 6.46
C TRP A 198 -12.83 -4.16 5.67
N ILE A 199 -12.46 -3.09 4.96
CA ILE A 199 -11.18 -2.99 4.27
C ILE A 199 -10.02 -3.03 5.29
N ALA A 200 -10.13 -2.31 6.39
CA ALA A 200 -9.16 -2.34 7.48
C ALA A 200 -9.05 -3.75 8.09
N ALA A 201 -10.17 -4.44 8.31
CA ALA A 201 -10.19 -5.82 8.77
C ALA A 201 -9.48 -6.77 7.79
N VAL A 202 -9.68 -6.61 6.47
CA VAL A 202 -8.97 -7.39 5.45
C VAL A 202 -7.45 -7.14 5.50
N VAL A 203 -7.00 -5.90 5.64
CA VAL A 203 -5.58 -5.56 5.78
C VAL A 203 -4.98 -6.14 7.07
N LEU A 204 -5.72 -6.07 8.18
CA LEU A 204 -5.31 -6.68 9.45
C LEU A 204 -5.22 -8.20 9.34
N CYS A 205 -6.19 -8.85 8.71
CA CYS A 205 -6.14 -10.28 8.40
C CYS A 205 -4.94 -10.63 7.51
N ALA A 206 -4.61 -9.77 6.54
CA ALA A 206 -3.48 -9.97 5.65
C ALA A 206 -2.12 -9.99 6.38
N LEU A 207 -2.03 -9.39 7.57
CA LEU A 207 -0.82 -9.42 8.40
C LEU A 207 -0.51 -10.83 8.93
N PHE A 208 -1.52 -11.69 9.05
CA PHE A 208 -1.35 -13.07 9.50
C PHE A 208 -0.84 -14.02 8.42
N PHE A 209 -1.02 -13.72 7.13
CA PHE A 209 -0.62 -14.62 6.05
C PHE A 209 0.91 -14.81 5.94
N PRO A 210 1.74 -13.74 5.97
CA PRO A 210 3.20 -13.90 6.03
C PRO A 210 3.65 -14.72 7.25
N LEU A 211 2.97 -14.55 8.41
CA LEU A 211 3.26 -15.30 9.63
C LEU A 211 2.98 -16.79 9.44
N HIS A 212 1.88 -17.14 8.79
CA HIS A 212 1.56 -18.51 8.46
C HIS A 212 2.62 -19.13 7.51
N SER A 213 2.99 -18.40 6.46
CA SER A 213 3.99 -18.84 5.48
C SER A 213 5.36 -19.12 6.11
N THR A 214 5.83 -18.26 7.02
CA THR A 214 7.09 -18.52 7.76
C THR A 214 7.06 -19.79 8.59
N LEU A 215 5.91 -20.18 9.15
CA LEU A 215 5.76 -21.42 9.91
C LEU A 215 5.89 -22.65 9.00
N ARG A 216 5.37 -22.58 7.77
CA ARG A 216 5.45 -23.64 6.76
C ARG A 216 6.86 -23.78 6.21
N PHE A 217 7.52 -22.67 5.90
CA PHE A 217 8.93 -22.64 5.53
C PHE A 217 9.81 -23.34 6.58
N ARG A 218 9.51 -23.12 7.86
CA ARG A 218 10.24 -23.77 8.98
C ARG A 218 9.98 -25.26 9.09
N ARG A 219 8.77 -25.74 8.80
CA ARG A 219 8.42 -27.17 8.87
C ARG A 219 9.11 -28.00 7.79
N GLY A 220 9.87 -27.38 6.88
CA GLY A 220 10.58 -28.08 5.84
C GLY A 220 9.66 -28.61 4.75
N CYS A 221 8.44 -28.06 4.62
CA CYS A 221 7.54 -28.32 3.49
C CYS A 221 8.09 -27.65 2.22
N GLN A 222 9.25 -28.10 1.77
CA GLN A 222 9.92 -27.73 0.52
C GLN A 222 9.72 -28.90 -0.44
N ASP A 223 8.49 -29.08 -0.89
CA ASP A 223 8.18 -30.02 -1.99
C ASP A 223 8.72 -29.49 -3.32
#